data_AF-A0A1H7YYZ7-F1
#
_entry.id   AF-A0A1H7YYZ7-F1
#
_cell.length_a   1.000
_cell.length_b   1.000
_cell.length_c   1.000
_cell.angle_alpha   90.00
_cell.angle_beta   90.00
_cell.angle_gamma   90.00
#
_symmetry.space_group_name_H-M   'P 1'
#
loop_
_entity.id
_entity.type
_entity.pdbx_description
1 polymer ?
#
loop_
_entity_poly.entity_id
_entity_poly.type
_entity_poly.pdbx_seq_one_letter_code
_entity_poly.pdbx_strand_id
1 'polypeptide(L)'
;MKKSIETLIGEMKTKMSGYAVLLQYRFMNLCIKAEPAALLAISVIDEEGEEKDLESVASACLANDYQFAIYPHDSKMVFAISKGIKHAHPEFKIDVKSEENSNDSGEDENKYLLCTMPEVNKDRHDSLTDGVGMLYDQCKAKLDANHTIYKSRLTTKLLGSSKEDAKEAEDKLEEIYNKHDEICLQYKDAKLKEIEEAYQRYLKEQAEKQTAADEKAAARGENAGQAFNINQEDE
;
A
#
# COMPACT_ATOMS: atom_id res chain seq x y z
N MET A 1 34.54 -25.44 -14.52
CA MET A 1 34.71 -24.41 -13.48
C MET A 1 33.91 -23.16 -13.81
N LYS A 2 34.19 -22.47 -14.93
CA LYS A 2 33.49 -21.25 -15.40
C LYS A 2 31.95 -21.34 -15.39
N LYS A 3 31.36 -22.36 -16.02
CA LYS A 3 29.90 -22.58 -16.02
C LYS A 3 29.30 -22.70 -14.60
N SER A 4 30.02 -23.33 -13.67
CA SER A 4 29.52 -23.48 -12.30
C SER A 4 29.58 -22.19 -11.49
N ILE A 5 30.54 -21.30 -11.79
CA ILE A 5 30.63 -19.96 -11.20
C ILE A 5 29.49 -19.10 -11.75
N GLU A 6 29.26 -19.12 -13.06
CA GLU A 6 28.16 -18.41 -13.70
C GLU A 6 26.78 -18.84 -13.16
N THR A 7 26.57 -20.15 -12.97
CA THR A 7 25.35 -20.67 -12.33
C THR A 7 25.19 -20.12 -10.90
N LEU A 8 26.25 -20.14 -10.09
CA LEU A 8 26.21 -19.64 -8.71
C LEU A 8 25.86 -18.13 -8.67
N ILE A 9 26.46 -17.34 -9.55
CA ILE A 9 26.18 -15.90 -9.69
C ILE A 9 24.71 -15.68 -10.12
N GLY A 10 24.21 -16.48 -11.06
CA GLY A 10 22.81 -16.43 -11.50
C GLY A 10 21.81 -16.79 -10.40
N GLU A 11 22.12 -17.79 -9.58
CA GLU A 11 21.33 -18.16 -8.41
C GLU A 11 21.26 -17.02 -7.40
N MET A 12 22.41 -16.41 -7.07
CA MET A 12 22.45 -15.26 -6.17
C MET A 12 21.62 -14.10 -6.70
N LYS A 13 21.78 -13.75 -7.98
CA LYS A 13 20.98 -12.68 -8.62
C LYS A 13 19.48 -12.93 -8.46
N THR A 14 19.04 -14.15 -8.72
CA THR A 14 17.63 -14.54 -8.58
C THR A 14 17.17 -14.42 -7.14
N LYS A 15 18.00 -14.85 -6.18
CA LYS A 15 17.69 -14.80 -4.76
C LYS A 15 17.59 -13.37 -4.24
N MET A 16 18.55 -12.51 -4.58
CA MET A 16 18.56 -11.10 -4.16
C MET A 16 17.39 -10.33 -4.78
N SER A 17 17.09 -10.57 -6.05
CA SER A 17 15.91 -10.00 -6.72
C SER A 17 14.62 -10.41 -6.01
N GLY A 18 14.48 -11.69 -5.64
CA GLY A 18 13.30 -12.17 -4.92
C GLY A 18 13.09 -11.47 -3.57
N TYR A 19 14.15 -11.13 -2.85
CA TYR A 19 14.02 -10.36 -1.60
C TYR A 19 13.56 -8.92 -1.84
N ALA A 20 14.13 -8.24 -2.85
CA ALA A 20 13.73 -6.88 -3.20
C ALA A 20 12.26 -6.82 -3.66
N VAL A 21 11.83 -7.75 -4.51
CA VAL A 21 10.43 -7.86 -4.98
C VAL A 21 9.48 -8.12 -3.82
N LEU A 22 9.83 -9.03 -2.91
CA LEU A 22 9.00 -9.30 -1.73
C LEU A 22 8.90 -8.08 -0.80
N LEU A 23 9.98 -7.33 -0.62
CA LEU A 23 9.96 -6.09 0.16
C LEU A 23 9.00 -5.08 -0.47
N GLN A 24 9.13 -4.84 -1.77
CA GLN A 24 8.25 -3.92 -2.49
C GLN A 24 6.77 -4.36 -2.42
N TYR A 25 6.50 -5.65 -2.58
CA TYR A 25 5.14 -6.20 -2.42
C TYR A 25 4.56 -5.92 -1.03
N ARG A 26 5.34 -6.12 0.03
CA ARG A 26 4.89 -5.81 1.40
C ARG A 26 4.64 -4.32 1.59
N PHE A 27 5.47 -3.45 1.02
CA PHE A 27 5.28 -2.01 1.04
C PHE A 27 4.02 -1.55 0.28
N MET A 28 3.67 -2.20 -0.83
CA MET A 28 2.41 -1.93 -1.54
C MET A 28 1.18 -2.28 -0.69
N ASN A 29 1.28 -3.31 0.16
CA ASN A 29 0.20 -3.73 1.05
C ASN A 29 0.05 -2.88 2.34
N LEU A 30 0.87 -1.84 2.53
CA LEU A 30 0.64 -0.86 3.60
C LEU A 30 -0.47 0.15 3.26
N CYS A 31 -0.90 0.18 1.99
CA CYS A 31 -2.13 0.82 1.52
C CYS A 31 -2.29 2.29 1.97
N ILE A 32 -1.27 3.10 1.69
CA ILE A 32 -1.37 4.57 1.78
C ILE A 32 -2.19 5.07 0.59
N LYS A 33 -1.86 4.59 -0.62
CA LYS A 33 -2.63 4.73 -1.85
C LYS A 33 -3.35 3.43 -2.18
N ALA A 34 -4.35 3.53 -3.05
CA ALA A 34 -5.06 2.39 -3.61
C ALA A 34 -4.14 1.62 -4.57
N GLU A 35 -3.39 0.67 -4.02
CA GLU A 35 -2.47 -0.19 -4.78
C GLU A 35 -3.16 -1.49 -5.21
N PRO A 36 -3.33 -1.78 -6.52
CA PRO A 36 -4.04 -2.99 -6.97
C PRO A 36 -3.49 -4.30 -6.40
N ALA A 37 -2.19 -4.34 -6.06
CA ALA A 37 -1.55 -5.49 -5.41
C ALA A 37 -2.18 -5.85 -4.06
N ALA A 38 -2.82 -4.89 -3.37
CA ALA A 38 -3.53 -5.13 -2.12
C ALA A 38 -4.78 -6.01 -2.31
N LEU A 39 -5.38 -5.99 -3.51
CA LEU A 39 -6.58 -6.77 -3.80
C LEU A 39 -6.29 -8.27 -4.01
N LEU A 40 -5.04 -8.62 -4.32
CA LEU A 40 -4.62 -10.01 -4.56
C LEU A 40 -4.73 -10.92 -3.33
N ALA A 41 -4.73 -10.35 -2.13
CA ALA A 41 -4.86 -11.10 -0.89
C ALA A 41 -6.33 -11.33 -0.48
N ILE A 42 -7.29 -10.81 -1.25
CA ILE A 42 -8.71 -10.87 -0.89
C ILE A 42 -9.30 -12.19 -1.39
N SER A 43 -9.71 -12.98 -0.42
CA SER A 43 -10.47 -14.20 -0.61
C SER A 43 -11.93 -13.98 -0.19
N VAL A 44 -12.85 -14.47 -1.02
CA VAL A 44 -14.30 -14.33 -0.86
C VAL A 44 -14.92 -15.72 -0.73
N ILE A 45 -15.64 -15.96 0.35
CA ILE A 45 -16.42 -17.18 0.54
C ILE A 45 -17.82 -16.94 -0.01
N ASP A 46 -18.24 -17.74 -0.98
CA ASP A 46 -19.58 -17.62 -1.60
C ASP A 46 -20.69 -18.28 -0.76
N GLU A 47 -21.93 -18.26 -1.27
CA GLU A 47 -23.10 -18.84 -0.59
C GLU A 47 -23.04 -20.36 -0.45
N GLU A 48 -22.23 -21.04 -1.29
CA GLU A 48 -22.01 -22.49 -1.25
C GLU A 48 -20.88 -22.87 -0.28
N GLY A 49 -20.15 -21.88 0.24
CA GLY A 49 -19.03 -22.05 1.16
C GLY A 49 -17.68 -22.23 0.47
N GLU A 50 -17.61 -22.01 -0.85
CA GLU A 50 -16.38 -22.16 -1.63
C GLU A 50 -15.55 -20.88 -1.60
N GLU A 51 -14.24 -21.05 -1.54
CA GLU A 51 -13.27 -19.96 -1.53
C GLU A 51 -12.96 -19.49 -2.96
N LYS A 52 -13.16 -18.20 -3.22
CA LYS A 52 -12.99 -17.58 -4.53
C LYS A 52 -12.10 -16.35 -4.45
N ASP A 53 -11.22 -16.19 -5.44
CA ASP A 53 -10.45 -14.97 -5.62
C ASP A 53 -11.39 -13.81 -5.99
N LEU A 54 -11.08 -12.59 -5.52
CA LEU A 54 -11.92 -11.42 -5.78
C LEU A 54 -12.21 -11.20 -7.28
N GLU A 55 -11.22 -11.43 -8.15
CA GLU A 55 -11.34 -11.24 -9.59
C GLU A 55 -12.36 -12.18 -10.26
N SER A 56 -12.68 -13.31 -9.62
CA SER A 56 -13.64 -14.28 -10.13
C SER A 56 -15.10 -13.91 -9.83
N VAL A 57 -15.32 -12.98 -8.89
CA VAL A 57 -16.64 -12.60 -8.39
C VAL A 57 -16.93 -11.10 -8.51
N ALA A 58 -15.92 -10.29 -8.84
CA ALA A 58 -16.04 -8.86 -8.97
C ALA A 58 -15.00 -8.27 -9.93
N SER A 59 -15.36 -7.13 -10.52
CA SER A 59 -14.44 -6.26 -11.25
C SER A 59 -14.01 -5.11 -10.34
N ALA A 60 -12.71 -4.80 -10.28
CA ALA A 60 -12.20 -3.68 -9.50
C ALA A 60 -11.54 -2.63 -10.39
N CYS A 61 -11.76 -1.36 -10.09
CA CYS A 61 -11.05 -0.24 -10.72
C CYS A 61 -10.61 0.80 -9.69
N LEU A 62 -9.62 1.60 -10.06
CA LEU A 62 -9.21 2.76 -9.28
C LEU A 62 -10.22 3.89 -9.51
N ALA A 63 -10.96 4.26 -8.47
CA ALA A 63 -11.83 5.43 -8.50
C ALA A 63 -10.99 6.72 -8.40
N ASN A 64 -9.91 6.68 -7.60
CA ASN A 64 -8.82 7.66 -7.56
C ASN A 64 -7.61 7.04 -6.83
N ASP A 65 -6.58 7.85 -6.59
CA ASP A 65 -5.34 7.46 -5.90
C ASP A 65 -5.54 6.82 -4.51
N TYR A 66 -6.71 6.98 -3.88
CA TYR A 66 -6.99 6.52 -2.51
C TYR A 66 -8.25 5.65 -2.41
N GLN A 67 -8.87 5.31 -3.54
CA GLN A 67 -10.13 4.58 -3.55
C GLN A 67 -10.20 3.53 -4.66
N PHE A 68 -10.68 2.35 -4.30
CA PHE A 68 -11.16 1.35 -5.26
C PHE A 68 -12.67 1.41 -5.38
N ALA A 69 -13.19 1.28 -6.60
CA ALA A 69 -14.57 0.87 -6.83
C ALA A 69 -14.57 -0.61 -7.24
N ILE A 70 -15.30 -1.42 -6.48
CA ILE A 70 -15.41 -2.87 -6.68
C ILE A 70 -16.87 -3.18 -7.04
N TYR A 71 -17.06 -3.69 -8.24
CA TYR A 71 -18.34 -4.01 -8.86
C TYR A 71 -18.53 -5.53 -8.84
N PRO A 72 -19.37 -6.06 -7.94
CA PRO A 72 -19.71 -7.48 -7.92
C PRO A 72 -20.34 -7.91 -9.25
N HIS A 73 -20.04 -9.12 -9.71
CA HIS A 73 -20.72 -9.71 -10.87
C HIS A 73 -22.16 -10.12 -10.54
N ASP A 74 -22.44 -10.38 -9.26
CA ASP A 74 -23.77 -10.63 -8.70
C ASP A 74 -23.98 -9.71 -7.48
N SER A 75 -25.09 -8.98 -7.44
CA SER A 75 -25.44 -8.03 -6.38
C SER A 75 -25.56 -8.67 -4.99
N LYS A 76 -25.83 -9.98 -4.91
CA LYS A 76 -25.86 -10.73 -3.64
C LYS A 76 -24.47 -10.86 -3.01
N MET A 77 -23.42 -10.81 -3.82
CA MET A 77 -22.03 -10.99 -3.38
C MET A 77 -21.48 -9.76 -2.64
N VAL A 78 -22.18 -8.61 -2.64
CA VAL A 78 -21.74 -7.37 -1.97
C VAL A 78 -21.31 -7.63 -0.52
N PHE A 79 -22.07 -8.41 0.24
CA PHE A 79 -21.75 -8.70 1.64
C PHE A 79 -20.55 -9.65 1.79
N ALA A 80 -20.50 -10.72 0.99
CA ALA A 80 -19.40 -11.68 0.99
C ALA A 80 -18.07 -11.02 0.62
N ILE A 81 -18.08 -10.19 -0.42
CA ILE A 81 -16.92 -9.41 -0.88
C ILE A 81 -16.49 -8.42 0.20
N SER A 82 -17.42 -7.67 0.80
CA SER A 82 -17.13 -6.74 1.90
C SER A 82 -16.46 -7.45 3.09
N LYS A 83 -16.92 -8.65 3.44
CA LYS A 83 -16.31 -9.49 4.49
C LYS A 83 -14.90 -9.94 4.11
N GLY A 84 -14.68 -10.37 2.86
CA GLY A 84 -13.36 -10.73 2.35
C GLY A 84 -12.38 -9.55 2.42
N ILE A 85 -12.80 -8.37 1.98
CA ILE A 85 -12.00 -7.13 2.08
C ILE A 85 -11.67 -6.84 3.54
N LYS A 86 -12.64 -6.89 4.45
CA LYS A 86 -12.41 -6.64 5.88
C LYS A 86 -11.51 -7.67 6.56
N HIS A 87 -11.46 -8.90 6.05
CA HIS A 87 -10.56 -9.92 6.56
C HIS A 87 -9.11 -9.62 6.17
N ALA A 88 -8.88 -9.26 4.90
CA ALA A 88 -7.54 -8.94 4.40
C ALA A 88 -7.05 -7.54 4.85
N HIS A 89 -7.94 -6.55 4.80
CA HIS A 89 -7.69 -5.13 5.06
C HIS A 89 -8.76 -4.57 6.01
N PRO A 90 -8.71 -4.90 7.31
CA PRO A 90 -9.71 -4.44 8.29
C PRO A 90 -9.81 -2.92 8.38
N GLU A 91 -8.73 -2.21 8.06
CA GLU A 91 -8.59 -0.76 8.10
C GLU A 91 -9.31 -0.02 6.96
N PHE A 92 -9.60 -0.67 5.83
CA PHE A 92 -10.26 -0.01 4.70
C PHE A 92 -11.66 0.46 5.10
N LYS A 93 -12.01 1.69 4.75
CA LYS A 93 -13.40 2.15 4.90
C LYS A 93 -14.19 1.67 3.68
N ILE A 94 -15.26 0.91 3.91
CA ILE A 94 -16.09 0.36 2.84
C ILE A 94 -17.45 1.03 2.90
N ASP A 95 -17.84 1.68 1.81
CA ASP A 95 -19.18 2.24 1.62
C ASP A 95 -19.87 1.48 0.47
N VAL A 96 -21.13 1.06 0.68
CA VAL A 96 -21.96 0.51 -0.40
C VAL A 96 -22.63 1.66 -1.13
N LYS A 97 -22.50 1.70 -2.46
CA LYS A 97 -23.07 2.72 -3.33
C LYS A 97 -23.96 2.06 -4.39
N SER A 98 -24.95 2.80 -4.90
CA SER A 98 -25.76 2.41 -6.05
C SER A 98 -25.46 3.38 -7.20
N GLU A 99 -25.43 2.91 -8.45
CA GLU A 99 -25.39 3.81 -9.60
C GLU A 99 -26.76 4.50 -9.76
N GLU A 100 -26.79 5.84 -9.66
CA GLU A 100 -27.99 6.62 -9.97
C GLU A 100 -28.18 6.70 -11.49
N ASN A 101 -28.87 5.73 -12.07
CA ASN A 101 -29.42 5.86 -13.42
C ASN A 101 -30.95 6.01 -13.36
N SER A 102 -31.36 7.25 -13.61
CA SER A 102 -32.61 7.73 -14.20
C SER A 102 -33.77 6.73 -14.37
N ASN A 103 -34.88 7.06 -13.71
CA ASN A 103 -36.26 6.73 -14.06
C ASN A 103 -36.59 5.26 -14.39
N ASP A 104 -37.41 4.73 -13.48
CA ASP A 104 -38.40 3.68 -13.70
C ASP A 104 -37.93 2.22 -13.52
N SER A 105 -38.81 1.45 -12.88
CA SER A 105 -38.73 0.01 -12.54
C SER A 105 -37.70 -0.44 -11.48
N GLY A 106 -38.20 -0.79 -10.29
CA GLY A 106 -37.43 -1.36 -9.18
C GLY A 106 -36.96 -2.79 -9.38
N GLU A 107 -35.98 -2.99 -10.25
CA GLU A 107 -35.19 -4.22 -10.34
C GLU A 107 -33.74 -3.91 -9.94
N ASP A 108 -33.27 -4.61 -8.91
CA ASP A 108 -31.88 -4.70 -8.40
C ASP A 108 -30.95 -3.54 -8.77
N GLU A 109 -30.95 -2.49 -7.95
CA GLU A 109 -29.94 -1.43 -8.03
C GLU A 109 -28.54 -2.06 -8.09
N ASN A 110 -27.80 -1.77 -9.16
CA ASN A 110 -26.40 -2.19 -9.33
C ASN A 110 -25.55 -1.55 -8.22
N LYS A 111 -25.39 -2.30 -7.12
CA LYS A 111 -24.61 -1.90 -5.96
C LYS A 111 -23.13 -2.21 -6.19
N TYR A 112 -22.28 -1.28 -5.81
CA TYR A 112 -20.83 -1.45 -5.80
C TYR A 112 -20.25 -1.04 -4.45
N LEU A 113 -19.04 -1.53 -4.15
CA LEU A 113 -18.30 -1.19 -2.95
C LEU A 113 -17.26 -0.12 -3.28
N LEU A 114 -17.37 1.03 -2.61
CA LEU A 114 -16.32 2.05 -2.62
C LEU A 114 -15.41 1.83 -1.41
N CYS A 115 -14.21 1.33 -1.67
CA CYS A 115 -13.21 1.05 -0.64
C CYS A 115 -12.19 2.18 -0.58
N THR A 116 -12.15 2.88 0.54
CA THR A 116 -11.28 4.03 0.78
C THR A 116 -10.12 3.61 1.67
N MET A 117 -8.89 3.90 1.22
CA MET A 117 -7.70 3.72 2.02
C MET A 117 -7.80 4.61 3.27
N PRO A 118 -7.36 4.16 4.46
CA PRO A 118 -7.49 4.98 5.65
C PRO A 118 -6.66 6.27 5.50
N GLU A 119 -7.03 7.30 6.24
CA GLU A 119 -6.17 8.48 6.36
C GLU A 119 -4.89 8.11 7.12
N VAL A 120 -3.80 8.84 6.86
CA VAL A 120 -2.56 8.71 7.62
C VAL A 120 -2.58 9.79 8.70
N ASN A 121 -3.20 9.49 9.83
CA ASN A 121 -3.12 10.33 11.03
C ASN A 121 -1.80 10.07 11.78
N LYS A 122 -1.58 10.74 12.92
CA LYS A 122 -0.32 10.59 13.68
C LYS A 122 -0.04 9.13 14.08
N ASP A 123 -1.00 8.46 14.70
CA ASP A 123 -0.78 7.08 15.19
C ASP A 123 -0.46 6.11 14.04
N ARG A 124 -1.15 6.27 12.90
CA ARG A 124 -0.88 5.47 11.71
C ARG A 124 0.43 5.85 11.04
N HIS A 125 0.78 7.14 10.98
CA HIS A 125 2.07 7.61 10.48
C HIS A 125 3.23 6.93 11.23
N ASP A 126 3.18 6.96 12.56
CA ASP A 126 4.22 6.38 13.41
C ASP A 126 4.29 4.86 13.21
N SER A 127 3.13 4.19 13.22
CA SER A 127 3.04 2.73 13.00
C SER A 127 3.55 2.31 11.61
N LEU A 128 3.23 3.08 10.56
CA LEU A 128 3.68 2.81 9.20
C LEU A 128 5.19 3.01 9.05
N THR A 129 5.73 4.09 9.64
CA THR A 129 7.17 4.39 9.63
C THR A 129 7.98 3.29 10.30
N ASP A 130 7.54 2.86 11.49
CA ASP A 130 8.16 1.74 12.22
C ASP A 130 8.04 0.44 11.42
N GLY A 131 6.86 0.15 10.86
CA GLY A 131 6.62 -1.02 10.03
C GLY A 131 7.52 -1.08 8.79
N VAL A 132 7.71 0.05 8.10
CA VAL A 132 8.62 0.17 6.95
C VAL A 132 10.06 -0.10 7.37
N GLY A 133 10.50 0.48 8.49
CA GLY A 133 11.82 0.22 9.06
C GLY A 133 12.06 -1.26 9.36
N MET A 134 11.14 -1.89 10.09
CA MET A 134 11.23 -3.30 10.45
C MET A 134 11.26 -4.22 9.22
N LEU A 135 10.42 -3.97 8.23
CA LEU A 135 10.37 -4.76 7.00
C LEU A 135 11.66 -4.62 6.17
N TYR A 136 12.20 -3.40 6.08
CA TYR A 136 13.48 -3.16 5.43
C TYR A 136 14.61 -3.89 6.15
N ASP A 137 14.70 -3.77 7.48
CA ASP A 137 15.77 -4.40 8.27
C ASP A 137 15.73 -5.93 8.13
N GLN A 138 14.53 -6.52 8.12
CA GLN A 138 14.35 -7.95 7.83
C GLN A 138 14.84 -8.34 6.43
N CYS A 139 14.59 -7.50 5.41
CA CYS A 139 15.07 -7.74 4.05
C CYS A 139 16.59 -7.62 3.98
N LYS A 140 17.14 -6.55 4.57
CA LYS A 140 18.58 -6.27 4.64
C LYS A 140 19.35 -7.41 5.29
N ALA A 141 18.89 -7.90 6.43
CA ALA A 141 19.49 -9.05 7.10
C ALA A 141 19.52 -10.32 6.20
N LYS A 142 18.48 -10.54 5.38
CA LYS A 142 18.44 -11.66 4.43
C LYS A 142 19.40 -11.47 3.26
N LEU A 143 19.54 -10.25 2.74
CA LEU A 143 20.54 -9.91 1.72
C LEU A 143 21.94 -10.17 2.25
N ASP A 144 22.28 -9.63 3.42
CA ASP A 144 23.62 -9.73 4.02
C ASP A 144 24.00 -11.19 4.34
N ALA A 145 23.06 -11.96 4.90
CA ALA A 145 23.26 -13.37 5.20
C ALA A 145 23.49 -14.19 3.91
N ASN A 146 22.68 -13.98 2.86
CA ASN A 146 22.87 -14.70 1.60
C ASN A 146 24.14 -14.26 0.89
N HIS A 147 24.50 -12.98 0.93
CA HIS A 147 25.72 -12.48 0.35
C HIS A 147 26.94 -13.21 0.93
N THR A 148 26.97 -13.33 2.26
CA THR A 148 28.01 -14.09 2.97
C THR A 148 28.06 -15.57 2.53
N ILE A 149 26.89 -16.23 2.43
CA ILE A 149 26.78 -17.62 1.97
C ILE A 149 27.31 -17.79 0.55
N TYR A 150 26.90 -16.93 -0.38
CA TYR A 150 27.30 -17.02 -1.77
C TYR A 150 28.78 -16.66 -1.97
N LYS A 151 29.32 -15.71 -1.20
CA LYS A 151 30.76 -15.39 -1.18
C LYS A 151 31.59 -16.60 -0.75
N SER A 152 31.22 -17.27 0.34
CA SER A 152 31.88 -18.50 0.79
C SER A 152 31.84 -19.64 -0.25
N ARG A 153 30.67 -19.84 -0.89
CA ARG A 153 30.51 -20.81 -1.98
C ARG A 153 31.36 -20.46 -3.20
N LEU A 154 31.46 -19.18 -3.53
CA LEU A 154 32.27 -18.70 -4.64
C LEU A 154 33.77 -18.95 -4.37
N THR A 155 34.27 -18.57 -3.19
CA THR A 155 35.67 -18.83 -2.79
C THR A 155 36.04 -20.30 -2.94
N THR A 156 35.15 -21.21 -2.55
CA THR A 156 35.37 -22.66 -2.70
C THR A 156 35.47 -23.08 -4.17
N LYS A 157 34.64 -22.50 -5.05
CA LYS A 157 34.66 -22.79 -6.50
C LYS A 157 35.85 -22.16 -7.24
N LEU A 158 36.43 -21.10 -6.67
CA LEU A 158 37.59 -20.40 -7.23
C LEU A 158 38.94 -21.05 -6.89
N LEU A 159 38.96 -22.12 -6.09
CA LEU A 159 40.20 -22.86 -5.80
C LEU A 159 40.87 -23.35 -7.10
N GLY A 160 42.11 -22.91 -7.32
CA GLY A 160 42.88 -23.22 -8.53
C GLY A 160 42.54 -22.38 -9.76
N SER A 161 41.67 -21.36 -9.64
CA SER A 161 41.43 -20.36 -10.69
C SER A 161 42.58 -19.36 -10.80
N SER A 162 42.69 -18.68 -11.93
CA SER A 162 43.60 -17.55 -12.07
C SER A 162 43.16 -16.38 -11.17
N LYS A 163 44.10 -15.49 -10.81
CA LYS A 163 43.77 -14.30 -10.03
C LYS A 163 42.77 -13.37 -10.74
N GLU A 164 42.85 -13.31 -12.05
CA GLU A 164 41.98 -12.46 -12.88
C GLU A 164 40.55 -13.01 -12.91
N ASP A 165 40.38 -14.30 -13.18
CA ASP A 165 39.06 -14.96 -13.17
C ASP A 165 38.42 -14.91 -11.78
N ALA A 166 39.22 -15.08 -10.72
CA ALA A 166 38.75 -14.99 -9.35
C ALA A 166 38.22 -13.59 -9.03
N LYS A 167 39.00 -12.56 -9.38
CA LYS A 167 38.60 -11.17 -9.16
C LYS A 167 37.34 -10.81 -9.95
N GLU A 168 37.26 -11.19 -11.22
CA GLU A 168 36.08 -10.91 -12.06
C GLU A 168 34.80 -11.51 -11.45
N ALA A 169 34.89 -12.73 -10.91
CA ALA A 169 33.76 -13.39 -10.29
C ALA A 169 33.36 -12.75 -8.95
N GLU A 170 34.34 -12.33 -8.15
CA GLU A 170 34.10 -11.60 -6.89
C GLU A 170 33.46 -10.23 -7.15
N ASP A 171 33.99 -9.46 -8.11
CA ASP A 171 33.46 -8.15 -8.48
C ASP A 171 32.00 -8.25 -8.95
N LYS A 172 31.66 -9.27 -9.77
CA LYS A 172 30.28 -9.52 -10.20
C LYS A 172 29.34 -9.89 -9.05
N LEU A 173 29.84 -10.65 -8.09
CA LEU A 173 29.06 -11.06 -6.92
C LEU A 173 28.74 -9.86 -6.03
N GLU A 174 29.74 -8.99 -5.78
CA GLU A 174 29.58 -7.75 -5.03
C GLU A 174 28.67 -6.75 -5.76
N GLU A 175 28.79 -6.60 -7.09
CA GLU A 175 27.91 -5.75 -7.90
C GLU A 175 26.44 -6.15 -7.74
N ILE A 176 26.13 -7.45 -7.78
CA ILE A 176 24.76 -7.95 -7.58
C ILE A 176 24.25 -7.59 -6.19
N TYR A 177 25.05 -7.81 -5.15
CA TYR A 177 24.66 -7.48 -3.79
C TYR A 177 24.41 -5.97 -3.63
N ASN A 178 25.38 -5.13 -3.99
CA ASN A 178 25.30 -3.67 -3.87
C ASN A 178 24.09 -3.11 -4.63
N LYS A 179 23.83 -3.61 -5.84
CA LYS A 179 22.67 -3.20 -6.62
C LYS A 179 21.35 -3.49 -5.89
N HIS A 180 21.18 -4.67 -5.31
CA HIS A 180 19.92 -5.02 -4.64
C HIS A 180 19.79 -4.36 -3.27
N ASP A 181 20.91 -4.09 -2.60
CA ASP A 181 20.94 -3.28 -1.38
C ASP A 181 20.43 -1.86 -1.64
N GLU A 182 20.95 -1.22 -2.71
CA GLU A 182 20.53 0.10 -3.15
C GLU A 182 19.05 0.11 -3.56
N ILE A 183 18.59 -0.88 -4.34
CA ILE A 183 17.17 -1.00 -4.71
C ILE A 183 16.27 -1.08 -3.46
N CYS A 184 16.65 -1.88 -2.46
CA CYS A 184 15.86 -2.00 -1.23
C CYS A 184 15.83 -0.68 -0.44
N LEU A 185 16.95 0.05 -0.40
CA LEU A 185 17.02 1.36 0.23
C LEU A 185 16.12 2.37 -0.50
N GLN A 186 16.18 2.40 -1.83
CA GLN A 186 15.31 3.27 -2.64
C GLN A 186 13.82 2.98 -2.40
N TYR A 187 13.43 1.71 -2.28
CA TYR A 187 12.04 1.34 -1.93
C TYR A 187 11.65 1.84 -0.55
N LYS A 188 12.54 1.74 0.44
CA LYS A 188 12.30 2.26 1.80
C LYS A 188 12.09 3.77 1.76
N ASP A 189 13.02 4.50 1.15
CA ASP A 189 12.98 5.96 1.12
C ASP A 189 11.76 6.48 0.35
N ALA A 190 11.41 5.84 -0.77
CA ALA A 190 10.20 6.17 -1.52
C ALA A 190 8.93 5.95 -0.69
N LYS A 191 8.83 4.82 0.03
CA LYS A 191 7.65 4.52 0.85
C LYS A 191 7.55 5.43 2.08
N LEU A 192 8.67 5.75 2.75
CA LEU A 192 8.69 6.73 3.84
C LEU A 192 8.27 8.12 3.38
N LYS A 193 8.74 8.55 2.21
CA LYS A 193 8.32 9.82 1.60
C LYS A 193 6.81 9.83 1.32
N GLU A 194 6.27 8.74 0.78
CA GLU A 194 4.82 8.62 0.54
C GLU A 194 4.00 8.71 1.83
N ILE A 195 4.45 8.06 2.91
CA ILE A 195 3.82 8.13 4.24
C ILE A 195 3.81 9.56 4.76
N GLU A 196 4.95 10.25 4.68
CA GLU A 196 5.08 11.64 5.12
C GLU A 196 4.18 12.58 4.30
N GLU A 197 4.16 12.45 2.97
CA GLU A 197 3.28 13.23 2.10
C GLU A 197 1.80 13.03 2.44
N ALA A 198 1.40 11.79 2.73
CA ALA A 198 0.03 11.48 3.14
C ALA A 198 -0.32 12.06 4.52
N TYR A 199 0.62 12.06 5.47
CA TYR A 199 0.44 12.68 6.79
C TYR A 199 0.35 14.21 6.69
N GLN A 200 1.20 14.84 5.90
CA GLN A 200 1.13 16.29 5.66
C GLN A 200 -0.19 16.70 5.01
N ARG A 201 -0.71 15.89 4.08
CA ARG A 201 -2.06 16.10 3.53
C ARG A 201 -3.12 16.01 4.63
N TYR A 202 -3.07 14.99 5.48
CA TYR A 202 -3.99 14.85 6.61
C TYR A 202 -3.97 16.10 7.52
N LEU A 203 -2.79 16.58 7.91
CA LEU A 203 -2.65 17.77 8.74
C LEU A 203 -3.26 19.02 8.08
N LYS A 204 -3.04 19.20 6.77
CA LYS A 204 -3.62 20.29 6.00
C LYS A 204 -5.16 20.22 5.99
N GLU A 205 -5.73 19.05 5.72
CA GLU A 205 -7.18 18.85 5.72
C GLU A 205 -7.80 19.11 7.11
N GLN A 206 -7.11 18.74 8.20
CA GLN A 206 -7.57 19.06 9.55
C GLN A 206 -7.53 20.56 9.85
N ALA A 207 -6.48 21.27 9.41
CA ALA A 207 -6.37 22.72 9.57
C ALA A 207 -7.46 23.49 8.78
N GLU A 208 -7.76 23.03 7.56
CA GLU A 208 -8.84 23.60 6.73
C GLU A 208 -10.22 23.36 7.36
N LYS A 209 -10.48 22.15 7.89
CA LYS A 209 -11.72 21.84 8.62
C LYS A 209 -11.88 22.72 9.86
N GLN A 210 -10.79 22.95 10.60
CA GLN A 210 -10.82 23.81 11.79
C GLN A 210 -11.11 25.26 11.41
N THR A 211 -10.39 25.81 10.42
CA THR A 211 -10.63 27.18 9.92
C THR A 211 -12.08 27.37 9.48
N ALA A 212 -12.62 26.43 8.70
CA ALA A 212 -14.02 26.50 8.24
C ALA A 212 -15.03 26.39 9.39
N ALA A 213 -14.71 25.66 10.47
CA ALA A 213 -15.54 25.59 11.67
C ALA A 213 -15.51 26.92 12.45
N ASP A 214 -14.33 27.52 12.60
CA ASP A 214 -14.13 28.79 13.28
C ASP A 214 -14.82 29.95 12.52
N GLU A 215 -14.74 29.97 11.19
CA GLU A 215 -15.47 30.92 10.35
C GLU A 215 -16.98 30.77 10.48
N LYS A 216 -17.50 29.53 10.49
CA LYS A 216 -18.92 29.26 10.74
C LYS A 216 -19.35 29.69 12.15
N ALA A 217 -18.49 29.53 13.15
CA ALA A 217 -18.76 29.98 14.51
C ALA A 217 -18.76 31.51 14.61
N ALA A 218 -17.80 32.20 13.98
CA ALA A 218 -17.73 33.66 13.91
C ALA A 218 -18.95 34.25 13.20
N ALA A 219 -19.35 33.71 12.06
CA ALA A 219 -20.55 34.15 11.32
C ALA A 219 -21.85 33.93 12.12
N ARG A 220 -21.91 32.92 12.99
CA ARG A 220 -23.03 32.71 13.92
C ARG A 220 -22.98 33.67 15.12
N GLY A 221 -21.77 34.01 15.60
CA GLY A 221 -21.55 34.99 16.67
C GLY A 221 -21.90 36.42 16.25
N GLU A 222 -21.56 36.83 15.03
CA GLU A 222 -21.92 38.14 14.47
C GLU A 222 -23.43 38.26 14.20
N ASN A 223 -24.08 37.20 13.72
CA ASN A 223 -25.54 37.17 13.53
C ASN A 223 -26.32 37.23 14.87
N ALA A 224 -25.78 36.67 15.96
CA ALA A 224 -26.38 36.81 17.29
C ALA A 224 -26.24 38.23 17.86
N GLY A 225 -25.16 38.95 17.52
CA GLY A 225 -24.94 40.35 17.91
C GLY A 225 -25.78 41.36 17.14
N GLN A 226 -26.08 41.11 15.86
CA GLN A 226 -26.95 42.00 15.05
C GLN A 226 -28.44 41.87 15.38
N ALA A 227 -28.91 40.70 15.87
CA ALA A 227 -30.31 40.51 16.25
C ALA A 227 -30.72 41.25 17.54
N PHE A 228 -29.76 41.65 18.38
CA PHE A 228 -30.02 42.36 19.65
C PHE A 228 -30.06 43.89 19.54
N ASN A 229 -29.84 44.47 18.34
CA ASN A 229 -29.69 45.92 18.17
C ASN A 229 -30.74 46.56 17.23
N ILE A 230 -31.95 45.97 17.13
CA ILE A 230 -33.08 46.54 16.37
C ILE A 230 -34.31 46.75 17.28
N ASN A 231 -34.13 47.24 18.52
CA ASN A 231 -35.25 47.72 19.34
C ASN A 231 -34.72 48.69 20.40
N GLN A 232 -34.34 49.90 19.99
CA GLN A 232 -34.22 51.04 20.90
C GLN A 232 -34.13 52.37 20.13
N GLU A 233 -35.17 52.70 19.35
CA GLU A 233 -35.51 54.09 19.04
C GLU A 233 -37.04 54.20 18.97
N ASP A 234 -37.66 54.31 20.15
CA ASP A 234 -38.94 54.97 20.36
C ASP A 234 -38.72 55.95 21.51
N GLU A 235 -38.58 57.24 21.19
CA GLU A 235 -39.13 58.42 21.91
C GLU A 235 -38.80 59.73 21.16
#